data_AF-A0AAP3ANJ0-F1
#
_entry.id   AF-A0AAP3ANJ0-F1
#
_cell.length_a   1.000
_cell.length_b   1.000
_cell.length_c   1.000
_cell.angle_alpha   90.00
_cell.angle_beta   90.00
_cell.angle_gamma   90.00
#
_symmetry.space_group_name_H-M   'P 1'
#
loop_
_entity.id
_entity.type
_entity.pdbx_description
1 polymer ?
#
loop_
_entity_poly.entity_id
_entity_poly.type
_entity_poly.pdbx_seq_one_letter_code
_entity_poly.pdbx_strand_id
1 'polypeptide(L)'
;MTTKITKLSVLAFLGLGLVAYGQSGKVGVNISSPRATLDVQPNATNGQDNAKTNEGILAPKLSKTRVASIETPVEGTLVYVIDDADKTNGTIGAYKGTDPRVAKITEKGYYYYDGTEWVKSTAGAKEQEWVYNGTDAIYAKRAKSNNHSFEIFDNGKTYISQGNVNWNDIIVGDGTNLIRKDPRGEKANIIIQN
;
A
#
# COMPACT_ATOMS: atom_id res chain seq x y z
N MET A 1 20.06 -66.06 7.80
CA MET A 1 20.37 -64.87 8.62
C MET A 1 19.53 -63.72 8.09
N THR A 2 18.41 -63.38 8.73
CA THR A 2 17.45 -62.38 8.25
C THR A 2 17.86 -60.99 8.74
N THR A 3 18.23 -60.11 7.81
CA THR A 3 18.64 -58.72 8.04
C THR A 3 17.48 -57.89 8.58
N LYS A 4 17.33 -57.85 9.91
CA LYS A 4 16.38 -56.97 10.62
C LYS A 4 16.88 -55.53 10.78
N ILE A 5 18.06 -55.20 10.26
CA ILE A 5 18.74 -53.93 10.53
C ILE A 5 18.22 -52.77 9.64
N THR A 6 17.62 -53.07 8.48
CA THR A 6 17.15 -52.03 7.54
C THR A 6 15.83 -51.37 7.95
N LYS A 7 14.93 -52.08 8.65
CA LYS A 7 13.63 -51.51 9.08
C LYS A 7 13.75 -50.62 10.32
N LEU A 8 14.68 -50.94 11.22
CA LEU A 8 14.92 -50.15 12.43
C LEU A 8 15.64 -48.83 12.13
N SER A 9 16.52 -48.83 11.13
CA SER A 9 17.25 -47.63 10.69
C SER A 9 16.35 -46.64 9.93
N VAL A 10 15.42 -47.13 9.10
CA VAL A 10 14.41 -46.27 8.44
C VAL A 10 13.45 -45.66 9.46
N LEU A 11 13.02 -46.41 10.48
CA LEU A 11 12.15 -45.90 11.54
C LEU A 11 12.86 -44.88 12.44
N ALA A 12 14.16 -45.07 12.71
CA ALA A 12 14.99 -44.10 13.41
C ALA A 12 15.22 -42.82 12.58
N PHE A 13 15.40 -42.93 11.26
CA PHE A 13 15.54 -41.78 10.36
C PHE A 13 14.23 -41.01 10.18
N LEU A 14 13.09 -41.70 10.08
CA LEU A 14 11.76 -41.06 10.08
C LEU A 14 11.43 -40.46 11.46
N GLY A 15 11.81 -41.12 12.55
CA GLY A 15 11.58 -40.64 13.92
C GLY A 15 12.41 -39.40 14.29
N LEU A 16 13.63 -39.28 13.77
CA LEU A 16 14.46 -38.08 13.90
C LEU A 16 13.97 -36.91 13.04
N GLY A 17 13.21 -37.18 11.96
CA GLY A 17 12.53 -36.16 11.17
C GLY A 17 11.22 -35.65 11.80
N LEU A 18 10.73 -36.30 12.86
CA LEU A 18 9.46 -35.98 13.53
C LEU A 18 9.60 -35.06 14.75
N VAL A 19 10.83 -34.70 15.14
CA VAL A 19 11.09 -33.67 16.16
C VAL A 19 11.26 -32.28 15.55
N ALA A 20 10.49 -31.96 14.51
CA ALA A 20 10.09 -30.58 14.27
C ALA A 20 9.00 -30.24 15.30
N TYR A 21 9.37 -30.24 16.60
CA TYR A 21 8.60 -29.49 17.57
C TYR A 21 8.63 -28.05 17.08
N GLY A 22 7.51 -27.58 16.52
CA GLY A 22 7.15 -26.17 16.63
C GLY A 22 7.09 -25.91 18.13
N GLN A 23 8.25 -25.55 18.68
CA GLN A 23 8.47 -25.28 20.09
C GLN A 23 7.48 -24.21 20.51
N SER A 24 6.83 -24.43 21.65
CA SER A 24 5.82 -23.57 22.24
C SER A 24 6.12 -22.08 21.99
N GLY A 25 5.37 -21.49 21.06
CA GLY A 25 5.30 -20.04 20.82
C GLY A 25 6.06 -19.46 19.63
N LYS A 26 7.13 -20.08 19.09
CA LYS A 26 7.97 -19.40 18.06
C LYS A 26 8.62 -20.32 17.01
N VAL A 27 8.70 -19.82 15.78
CA VAL A 27 9.34 -20.44 14.61
C VAL A 27 10.49 -19.56 14.13
N GLY A 28 11.69 -20.13 14.02
CA GLY A 28 12.88 -19.47 13.47
C GLY A 28 13.29 -20.08 12.14
N VAL A 29 13.62 -19.24 11.16
CA VAL A 29 14.29 -19.66 9.91
C VAL A 29 15.66 -19.00 9.88
N ASN A 30 16.71 -19.83 9.89
CA ASN A 30 18.11 -19.40 10.02
C ASN A 30 18.46 -18.66 11.33
N ILE A 31 17.64 -18.80 12.38
CA ILE A 31 17.90 -18.23 13.72
C ILE A 31 17.48 -19.22 14.82
N SER A 32 18.36 -19.45 15.80
CA SER A 32 18.12 -20.40 16.91
C SER A 32 17.35 -19.80 18.09
N SER A 33 17.29 -18.48 18.20
CA SER A 33 16.52 -17.76 19.24
C SER A 33 15.60 -16.72 18.61
N PRO A 34 14.40 -17.13 18.13
CA PRO A 34 13.47 -16.23 17.46
C PRO A 34 12.97 -15.10 18.37
N ARG A 35 12.95 -13.88 17.84
CA ARG A 35 12.44 -12.71 18.56
C ARG A 35 10.92 -12.62 18.53
N ALA A 36 10.28 -13.14 17.49
CA ALA A 36 8.82 -13.15 17.29
C ALA A 36 8.28 -14.56 17.04
N THR A 37 6.96 -14.70 16.87
CA THR A 37 6.30 -15.98 16.52
C THR A 37 6.84 -16.56 15.21
N LEU A 38 7.25 -15.70 14.27
CA LEU A 38 8.04 -16.06 13.10
C LEU A 38 9.21 -15.06 12.98
N ASP A 39 10.45 -15.56 13.00
CA ASP A 39 11.68 -14.78 12.81
C ASP A 39 12.48 -15.40 11.66
N VAL A 40 12.73 -14.63 10.60
CA VAL A 40 13.40 -15.09 9.37
C VAL A 40 14.65 -14.23 9.17
N GLN A 41 15.81 -14.87 9.19
CA GLN A 41 17.08 -14.21 8.90
C GLN A 41 17.71 -14.72 7.60
N PRO A 42 18.53 -13.90 6.92
CA PRO A 42 19.38 -14.37 5.86
C PRO A 42 20.38 -15.41 6.41
N ASN A 43 20.83 -16.33 5.56
CA ASN A 43 21.96 -17.19 5.91
C ASN A 43 23.28 -16.41 5.80
N ALA A 44 24.41 -17.00 6.22
CA ALA A 44 25.71 -16.33 6.23
C ALA A 44 26.15 -15.80 4.85
N THR A 45 25.84 -16.51 3.76
CA THR A 45 26.18 -16.09 2.39
C THR A 45 25.28 -14.96 1.90
N ASN A 46 23.98 -15.03 2.22
CA ASN A 46 23.03 -14.02 1.83
C ASN A 46 23.12 -12.75 2.69
N GLY A 47 23.67 -12.85 3.91
CA GLY A 47 23.93 -11.72 4.79
C GLY A 47 25.14 -10.87 4.38
N GLN A 48 25.83 -11.20 3.28
CA GLN A 48 26.93 -10.41 2.75
C GLN A 48 26.41 -9.17 2.00
N ASP A 49 27.10 -8.03 2.11
CA ASP A 49 26.71 -6.76 1.49
C ASP A 49 26.51 -6.83 -0.04
N ASN A 50 27.16 -7.80 -0.70
CA ASN A 50 27.10 -7.98 -2.15
C ASN A 50 26.22 -9.17 -2.60
N ALA A 51 25.43 -9.75 -1.68
CA ALA A 51 24.52 -10.84 -2.02
C ALA A 51 23.46 -10.40 -3.04
N LYS A 52 23.08 -11.31 -3.96
CA LYS A 52 22.13 -11.07 -5.06
C LYS A 52 20.99 -12.10 -5.12
N THR A 53 20.83 -12.91 -4.08
CA THR A 53 19.84 -13.97 -4.01
C THR A 53 18.46 -13.40 -3.67
N ASN A 54 17.40 -14.05 -4.13
CA ASN A 54 16.03 -13.66 -3.79
C ASN A 54 15.73 -14.07 -2.34
N GLU A 55 15.44 -13.10 -1.49
CA GLU A 55 15.07 -13.32 -0.09
C GLU A 55 13.70 -12.70 0.25
N GLY A 56 13.01 -13.26 1.25
CA GLY A 56 11.71 -12.78 1.71
C GLY A 56 10.67 -13.89 1.88
N ILE A 57 9.41 -13.49 2.07
CA ILE A 57 8.28 -14.40 2.24
C ILE A 57 7.37 -14.29 1.02
N LEU A 58 7.14 -15.41 0.34
CA LEU A 58 6.16 -15.50 -0.74
C LEU A 58 4.80 -15.90 -0.17
N ALA A 59 3.84 -14.96 -0.17
CA ALA A 59 2.45 -15.27 0.14
C ALA A 59 1.81 -16.14 -0.96
N PRO A 60 0.74 -16.89 -0.66
CA PRO A 60 -0.03 -17.62 -1.67
C PRO A 60 -0.47 -16.71 -2.83
N LYS A 61 -0.22 -17.15 -4.06
CA LYS A 61 -0.58 -16.43 -5.28
C LYS A 61 -1.95 -16.86 -5.78
N LEU A 62 -2.94 -15.98 -5.73
CA LEU A 62 -4.35 -16.28 -6.04
C LEU A 62 -4.89 -15.30 -7.09
N SER A 63 -5.81 -15.73 -7.95
CA SER A 63 -6.55 -14.79 -8.81
C SER A 63 -7.66 -14.10 -8.02
N LYS A 64 -8.18 -12.96 -8.53
CA LYS A 64 -9.31 -12.26 -7.89
C LYS A 64 -10.51 -13.19 -7.67
N THR A 65 -10.83 -14.03 -8.66
CA THR A 65 -11.91 -15.02 -8.55
C THR A 65 -11.68 -16.02 -7.41
N ARG A 66 -10.43 -16.47 -7.20
CA ARG A 66 -10.10 -17.40 -6.12
C ARG A 66 -10.14 -16.72 -4.74
N VAL A 67 -9.74 -15.45 -4.66
CA VAL A 67 -9.86 -14.67 -3.42
C VAL A 67 -11.33 -14.45 -3.04
N ALA A 68 -12.18 -14.14 -4.02
CA ALA A 68 -13.62 -13.98 -3.80
C ALA A 68 -14.31 -15.27 -3.32
N SER A 69 -13.77 -16.44 -3.67
CA SER A 69 -14.32 -17.73 -3.23
C SER A 69 -13.85 -18.18 -1.83
N ILE A 70 -13.14 -17.33 -1.09
CA ILE A 70 -12.85 -17.59 0.33
C ILE A 70 -14.14 -17.28 1.12
N GLU A 71 -14.76 -18.33 1.67
CA GLU A 71 -16.03 -18.22 2.40
C GLU A 71 -15.87 -17.41 3.69
N THR A 72 -14.89 -17.80 4.52
CA THR A 72 -14.61 -17.22 5.84
C THR A 72 -13.15 -16.72 5.94
N PRO A 73 -12.81 -15.59 5.28
CA PRO A 73 -11.47 -15.02 5.39
C PRO A 73 -11.17 -14.60 6.84
N VAL A 74 -9.94 -14.82 7.28
CA VAL A 74 -9.47 -14.45 8.63
C VAL A 74 -8.72 -13.13 8.55
N GLU A 75 -9.01 -12.22 9.48
CA GLU A 75 -8.32 -10.92 9.58
C GLU A 75 -6.79 -11.10 9.67
N GLY A 76 -6.06 -10.26 8.93
CA GLY A 76 -4.59 -10.33 8.82
C GLY A 76 -4.07 -11.36 7.80
N THR A 77 -4.94 -12.13 7.13
CA THR A 77 -4.50 -13.05 6.06
C THR A 77 -3.88 -12.27 4.91
N LEU A 78 -2.63 -12.60 4.54
CA LEU A 78 -1.91 -11.98 3.42
C LEU A 78 -1.88 -12.90 2.20
N VAL A 79 -2.24 -12.37 1.04
CA VAL A 79 -2.15 -13.06 -0.26
C VAL A 79 -1.52 -12.16 -1.32
N TYR A 80 -0.98 -12.75 -2.37
CA TYR A 80 -0.58 -12.02 -3.57
C TYR A 80 -1.61 -12.27 -4.67
N VAL A 81 -2.36 -11.24 -5.06
CA VAL A 81 -3.27 -11.32 -6.19
C VAL A 81 -2.49 -11.25 -7.49
N ILE A 82 -2.76 -12.20 -8.39
CA ILE A 82 -2.19 -12.24 -9.73
C ILE A 82 -3.09 -11.56 -10.77
N ASP A 83 -2.46 -11.15 -11.87
CA ASP A 83 -3.10 -10.75 -13.12
C ASP A 83 -2.33 -11.43 -14.25
N ASP A 84 -2.84 -12.59 -14.69
CA ASP A 84 -2.12 -13.54 -15.53
C ASP A 84 -3.09 -14.19 -16.52
N ALA A 85 -2.94 -13.87 -17.80
CA ALA A 85 -3.83 -14.32 -18.87
C ALA A 85 -3.66 -15.81 -19.20
N ASP A 86 -2.52 -16.42 -18.84
CA ASP A 86 -2.22 -17.82 -19.14
C ASP A 86 -2.86 -18.78 -18.11
N LYS A 87 -3.43 -18.24 -17.03
CA LYS A 87 -4.12 -19.01 -15.98
C LYS A 87 -5.63 -18.90 -16.13
N THR A 88 -6.33 -20.01 -15.90
CA THR A 88 -7.80 -20.04 -15.85
C THR A 88 -8.32 -19.05 -14.80
N ASN A 89 -9.16 -18.11 -15.22
CA ASN A 89 -9.64 -16.99 -14.39
C ASN A 89 -8.51 -16.18 -13.74
N GLY A 90 -7.34 -16.12 -14.39
CA GLY A 90 -6.12 -15.53 -13.84
C GLY A 90 -6.01 -14.01 -14.02
N THR A 91 -6.76 -13.42 -14.94
CA THR A 91 -6.79 -11.95 -15.09
C THR A 91 -7.73 -11.32 -14.06
N ILE A 92 -7.44 -10.08 -13.68
CA ILE A 92 -8.31 -9.32 -12.75
C ILE A 92 -9.72 -9.16 -13.35
N GLY A 93 -9.80 -8.90 -14.66
CA GLY A 93 -11.06 -8.72 -15.39
C GLY A 93 -11.88 -10.00 -15.61
N ALA A 94 -11.32 -11.19 -15.33
CA ALA A 94 -12.05 -12.46 -15.43
C ALA A 94 -13.13 -12.61 -14.34
N TYR A 95 -12.97 -11.94 -13.21
CA TYR A 95 -14.00 -11.92 -12.16
C TYR A 95 -15.20 -11.07 -12.58
N LYS A 96 -16.39 -11.69 -12.66
CA LYS A 96 -17.65 -11.03 -13.03
C LYS A 96 -18.67 -10.93 -11.89
N GLY A 97 -18.30 -11.36 -10.68
CA GLY A 97 -19.16 -11.30 -9.51
C GLY A 97 -19.24 -9.89 -8.90
N THR A 98 -20.07 -9.76 -7.86
CA THR A 98 -20.35 -8.50 -7.16
C THR A 98 -19.98 -8.53 -5.68
N ASP A 99 -19.12 -9.47 -5.25
CA ASP A 99 -18.70 -9.58 -3.85
C ASP A 99 -17.98 -8.29 -3.42
N PRO A 100 -18.54 -7.53 -2.46
CA PRO A 100 -17.96 -6.26 -2.02
C PRO A 100 -16.57 -6.46 -1.40
N ARG A 101 -16.28 -7.64 -0.82
CA ARG A 101 -15.01 -7.92 -0.15
C ARG A 101 -13.82 -7.86 -1.09
N VAL A 102 -14.02 -8.01 -2.41
CA VAL A 102 -12.94 -7.97 -3.41
C VAL A 102 -13.03 -6.74 -4.33
N ALA A 103 -13.88 -5.77 -4.00
CA ALA A 103 -14.09 -4.58 -4.83
C ALA A 103 -12.79 -3.79 -5.05
N LYS A 104 -11.96 -3.67 -4.01
CA LYS A 104 -10.67 -2.96 -4.02
C LYS A 104 -9.54 -3.70 -4.76
N ILE A 105 -9.76 -4.95 -5.19
CA ILE A 105 -8.80 -5.70 -6.00
C ILE A 105 -8.93 -5.27 -7.46
N THR A 106 -8.15 -4.27 -7.88
CA THR A 106 -8.20 -3.71 -9.26
C THR A 106 -6.95 -4.01 -10.09
N GLU A 107 -5.91 -4.56 -9.47
CA GLU A 107 -4.61 -4.85 -10.09
C GLU A 107 -3.87 -5.91 -9.27
N LYS A 108 -2.84 -6.52 -9.86
CA LYS A 108 -1.94 -7.44 -9.16
C LYS A 108 -1.23 -6.77 -7.97
N GLY A 109 -0.94 -7.54 -6.93
CA GLY A 109 -0.19 -7.07 -5.77
C GLY A 109 -0.50 -7.83 -4.49
N TYR A 110 0.12 -7.43 -3.38
CA TYR A 110 -0.21 -7.97 -2.07
C TYR A 110 -1.52 -7.37 -1.55
N TYR A 111 -2.38 -8.21 -0.97
CA TYR A 111 -3.61 -7.83 -0.30
C TYR A 111 -3.70 -8.54 1.04
N TYR A 112 -4.18 -7.84 2.06
CA TYR A 112 -4.56 -8.47 3.32
C TYR A 112 -6.06 -8.31 3.57
N TYR A 113 -6.63 -9.24 4.32
CA TYR A 113 -8.01 -9.10 4.78
C TYR A 113 -8.05 -8.26 6.06
N ASP A 114 -8.77 -7.15 6.06
CA ASP A 114 -8.86 -6.21 7.20
C ASP A 114 -10.00 -6.55 8.20
N GLY A 115 -10.63 -7.71 8.03
CA GLY A 115 -11.82 -8.11 8.78
C GLY A 115 -13.14 -7.79 8.07
N THR A 116 -13.10 -6.94 7.03
CA THR A 116 -14.27 -6.59 6.20
C THR A 116 -14.03 -6.91 4.74
N GLU A 117 -12.93 -6.44 4.16
CA GLU A 117 -12.60 -6.56 2.74
C GLU A 117 -11.10 -6.80 2.50
N TRP A 118 -10.76 -7.18 1.26
CA TRP A 118 -9.38 -7.35 0.82
C TRP A 118 -8.81 -6.01 0.38
N VAL A 119 -7.93 -5.46 1.22
CA VAL A 119 -7.27 -4.18 0.98
C VAL A 119 -5.86 -4.41 0.47
N LYS A 120 -5.42 -3.57 -0.47
CA LYS A 120 -4.08 -3.68 -1.04
C LYS A 120 -3.06 -3.35 0.03
N SER A 121 -2.12 -4.26 0.29
CA SER A 121 -0.94 -4.02 1.10
C SER A 121 0.04 -3.16 0.29
N THR A 122 -0.28 -1.89 0.24
CA THR A 122 0.61 -0.84 -0.23
C THR A 122 0.72 0.15 0.91
N ALA A 123 1.91 0.71 1.14
CA ALA A 123 2.01 2.00 1.80
C ALA A 123 1.33 3.00 0.85
N GLY A 124 0.01 3.01 0.88
CA GLY A 124 -0.79 3.79 -0.03
C GLY A 124 -0.40 5.22 0.19
N ALA A 125 0.26 5.80 -0.80
CA ALA A 125 0.41 7.23 -1.02
C ALA A 125 -0.95 7.99 -1.09
N LYS A 126 -2.06 7.36 -0.64
CA LYS A 126 -3.45 7.79 -0.61
C LYS A 126 -3.96 8.13 0.80
N GLU A 127 -3.22 7.80 1.87
CA GLU A 127 -3.60 8.16 3.26
C GLU A 127 -2.94 9.45 3.75
N GLN A 128 -1.98 9.98 3.00
CA GLN A 128 -1.38 11.27 3.32
C GLN A 128 -2.05 12.32 2.44
N GLU A 129 -3.16 12.86 2.93
CA GLU A 129 -3.82 14.07 2.40
C GLU A 129 -2.83 15.24 2.28
N TRP A 130 -1.78 15.19 3.11
CA TRP A 130 -0.64 16.08 3.14
C TRP A 130 0.66 15.29 3.00
N VAL A 131 1.37 15.48 1.89
CA VAL A 131 2.65 14.80 1.62
C VAL A 131 3.80 15.77 1.71
N TYR A 132 4.73 15.47 2.62
CA TYR A 132 6.00 16.16 2.71
C TYR A 132 6.86 15.88 1.48
N ASN A 133 7.37 16.93 0.84
CA ASN A 133 8.13 16.83 -0.41
C ASN A 133 9.59 16.38 -0.23
N GLY A 134 10.02 16.14 1.01
CA GLY A 134 11.38 15.69 1.32
C GLY A 134 12.39 16.82 1.50
N THR A 135 12.01 18.09 1.33
CA THR A 135 12.89 19.25 1.49
C THR A 135 12.33 20.31 2.42
N ASP A 136 11.18 20.88 2.10
CA ASP A 136 10.76 22.18 2.67
C ASP A 136 9.26 22.51 2.55
N ALA A 137 8.46 21.70 1.85
CA ALA A 137 7.03 21.95 1.69
C ALA A 137 6.19 20.69 1.91
N ILE A 138 4.95 20.90 2.36
CA ILE A 138 3.91 19.88 2.41
C ILE A 138 2.91 20.23 1.30
N TYR A 139 2.69 19.31 0.36
CA TYR A 139 1.64 19.47 -0.64
C TYR A 139 0.37 18.78 -0.15
N ALA A 140 -0.79 19.44 -0.27
CA ALA A 140 -2.04 18.70 -0.31
C ALA A 140 -1.97 17.76 -1.52
N LYS A 141 -2.02 16.45 -1.30
CA LYS A 141 -2.10 15.51 -2.42
C LYS A 141 -3.47 15.66 -3.05
N ARG A 142 -3.46 16.21 -4.27
CA ARG A 142 -4.65 16.48 -5.09
C ARG A 142 -5.73 15.40 -5.01
N ALA A 143 -6.96 15.85 -4.82
CA ALA A 143 -8.05 15.32 -5.63
C ALA A 143 -7.79 15.71 -7.12
N LYS A 144 -6.98 14.94 -7.88
CA LYS A 144 -6.78 15.03 -9.36
C LYS A 144 -6.03 16.28 -9.94
N SER A 145 -4.83 16.07 -10.53
CA SER A 145 -3.98 16.93 -11.44
C SER A 145 -3.68 18.45 -11.20
N ASN A 146 -2.57 18.93 -11.80
CA ASN A 146 -1.59 19.90 -11.29
C ASN A 146 -1.87 21.41 -11.51
N ASN A 147 -3.11 21.86 -11.38
CA ASN A 147 -3.42 23.30 -11.28
C ASN A 147 -4.31 23.49 -10.05
N HIS A 148 -3.75 23.87 -8.90
CA HIS A 148 -4.55 23.99 -7.67
C HIS A 148 -5.51 25.17 -7.80
N SER A 149 -6.81 24.91 -7.89
CA SER A 149 -7.86 25.92 -7.99
C SER A 149 -8.49 26.26 -6.64
N PHE A 150 -8.29 25.46 -5.57
CA PHE A 150 -9.04 25.58 -4.31
C PHE A 150 -8.43 24.84 -3.10
N GLU A 151 -8.40 25.47 -1.92
CA GLU A 151 -7.95 24.94 -0.62
C GLU A 151 -8.86 25.44 0.51
N ILE A 152 -9.26 24.59 1.48
CA ILE A 152 -10.06 24.94 2.67
C ILE A 152 -9.30 24.54 3.94
N PHE A 153 -9.21 25.45 4.90
CA PHE A 153 -8.57 25.26 6.20
C PHE A 153 -9.61 25.02 7.32
N ASP A 154 -9.25 24.26 8.36
CA ASP A 154 -10.10 24.00 9.53
C ASP A 154 -10.47 25.27 10.32
N ASN A 155 -9.70 26.34 10.15
CA ASN A 155 -9.99 27.67 10.71
C ASN A 155 -10.95 28.50 9.84
N GLY A 156 -11.53 27.88 8.80
CA GLY A 156 -12.48 28.48 7.88
C GLY A 156 -11.86 29.33 6.77
N LYS A 157 -10.52 29.43 6.66
CA LYS A 157 -9.87 30.14 5.53
C LYS A 157 -10.00 29.33 4.23
N THR A 158 -10.06 30.03 3.10
CA THR A 158 -10.22 29.39 1.79
C THR A 158 -9.38 30.12 0.75
N TYR A 159 -8.56 29.38 -0.01
CA TYR A 159 -7.75 29.91 -1.10
C TYR A 159 -8.28 29.39 -2.42
N ILE A 160 -8.37 30.27 -3.42
CA ILE A 160 -8.92 29.94 -4.74
C ILE A 160 -8.02 30.54 -5.81
N SER A 161 -7.37 29.72 -6.63
CA SER A 161 -6.69 30.18 -7.84
C SER A 161 -7.70 30.16 -8.99
N GLN A 162 -8.45 31.24 -9.14
CA GLN A 162 -9.37 31.41 -10.26
C GLN A 162 -8.59 32.03 -11.42
N GLY A 163 -8.35 31.26 -12.50
CA GLY A 163 -7.98 31.86 -13.79
C GLY A 163 -9.09 32.80 -14.29
N ASN A 164 -8.89 33.56 -15.38
CA ASN A 164 -9.88 34.43 -16.04
C ASN A 164 -10.84 35.22 -15.10
N VAL A 165 -10.37 35.70 -13.96
CA VAL A 165 -11.11 36.69 -13.17
C VAL A 165 -11.08 38.01 -13.92
N ASN A 166 -12.26 38.57 -14.23
CA ASN A 166 -12.34 39.93 -14.74
C ASN A 166 -12.21 40.91 -13.56
N TRP A 167 -10.99 41.30 -13.25
CA TRP A 167 -10.68 42.18 -12.12
C TRP A 167 -11.32 43.57 -12.22
N ASN A 168 -11.94 43.91 -13.35
CA ASN A 168 -12.71 45.14 -13.52
C ASN A 168 -14.04 45.14 -12.77
N ASP A 169 -14.56 43.98 -12.38
CA ASP A 169 -15.85 43.87 -11.68
C ASP A 169 -15.67 43.92 -10.14
N ILE A 170 -14.42 43.95 -9.66
CA ILE A 170 -14.11 44.15 -8.24
C ILE A 170 -13.80 45.64 -8.01
N ILE A 171 -14.85 46.37 -7.61
CA ILE A 171 -14.84 47.81 -7.38
C ILE A 171 -14.99 48.14 -5.88
N VAL A 172 -14.34 49.20 -5.41
CA VAL A 172 -14.59 49.76 -4.07
C VAL A 172 -15.86 50.62 -4.07
N GLY A 173 -16.36 50.99 -2.89
CA GLY A 173 -17.66 51.67 -2.74
C GLY A 173 -17.79 53.03 -3.44
N ASP A 174 -16.69 53.61 -3.91
CA ASP A 174 -16.67 54.81 -4.76
C ASP A 174 -16.76 54.51 -6.27
N GLY A 175 -16.89 53.23 -6.64
CA GLY A 175 -17.02 52.75 -8.01
C GLY A 175 -15.71 52.51 -8.75
N THR A 176 -14.55 52.71 -8.11
CA THR A 176 -13.24 52.47 -8.76
C THR A 176 -12.76 51.03 -8.64
N ASN A 177 -12.07 50.52 -9.66
CA ASN A 177 -11.52 49.16 -9.64
C ASN A 177 -10.44 49.03 -8.56
N LEU A 178 -10.58 48.02 -7.70
CA LEU A 178 -9.67 47.72 -6.59
C LEU A 178 -8.30 47.23 -7.09
N ILE A 179 -8.25 46.66 -8.30
CA ILE A 179 -7.03 46.20 -8.97
C ILE A 179 -6.85 46.97 -10.26
N ARG A 180 -5.67 47.58 -10.46
CA ARG A 180 -5.35 48.40 -11.64
C ARG A 180 -4.29 47.71 -12.50
N LYS A 181 -4.42 47.82 -13.83
CA LYS A 181 -3.41 47.36 -14.79
C LYS A 181 -2.27 48.37 -14.85
N ASP A 182 -1.05 47.91 -14.61
CA ASP A 182 0.18 48.65 -14.89
C ASP A 182 0.94 47.99 -16.05
N PRO A 183 1.94 48.65 -16.67
CA PRO A 183 2.69 48.10 -17.81
C PRO A 183 3.47 46.80 -17.52
N ARG A 184 3.49 46.35 -16.25
CA ARG A 184 4.18 45.16 -15.75
C ARG A 184 3.21 44.09 -15.22
N GLY A 185 1.89 44.32 -15.24
CA GLY A 185 0.86 43.35 -14.84
C GLY A 185 -0.33 43.96 -14.07
N GLU A 186 -1.24 43.11 -13.60
CA GLU A 186 -2.34 43.50 -12.69
C GLU A 186 -1.82 43.53 -11.25
N LYS A 187 -2.00 44.65 -10.54
CA LYS A 187 -1.56 44.79 -9.14
C LYS A 187 -2.69 45.26 -8.26
N ALA A 188 -2.94 44.52 -7.17
CA ALA A 188 -3.77 44.93 -6.06
C ALA A 188 -2.84 45.48 -4.97
N ASN A 189 -2.89 46.79 -4.69
CA ASN A 189 -2.15 47.36 -3.58
C ASN A 189 -3.13 47.60 -2.42
N ILE A 190 -3.45 46.53 -1.70
CA ILE A 190 -4.33 46.58 -0.54
C ILE A 190 -3.46 46.78 0.70
N ILE A 191 -3.44 47.99 1.24
CA ILE A 191 -2.86 48.24 2.56
C ILE A 191 -4.01 48.21 3.56
N ILE A 192 -4.18 47.08 4.25
CA ILE A 192 -5.10 46.99 5.39
C ILE A 192 -4.31 47.47 6.61
N GLN A 193 -4.59 48.67 7.07
CA GLN A 193 -4.06 49.18 8.33
C GLN A 193 -5.15 48.99 9.40
N ASN A 194 -4.72 48.58 10.59
CA ASN A 194 -5.55 48.64 11.79
C ASN A 194 -5.57 50.07 12.32
#